data_AF-A0A948SWF3-F1
#
_entry.id   AF-A0A948SWF3-F1
#
_cell.length_a   1.000
_cell.length_b   1.000
_cell.length_c   1.000
_cell.angle_alpha   90.00
_cell.angle_beta   90.00
_cell.angle_gamma   90.00
#
_symmetry.space_group_name_H-M   'P 1'
#
loop_
_entity.id
_entity.type
_entity.pdbx_description
1 polymer ?
#
loop_
_entity_poly.entity_id
_entity_poly.type
_entity_poly.pdbx_seq_one_letter_code
_entity_poly.pdbx_strand_id
1 'polypeptide(L)' 'MSHELPTGLSPAVLPWLEANIVGAQGPFSFTVIAGGHSNLTYGVVDANGNRYVLR' A
#
# COMPACT_ATOMS: atom_id res chain seq x y z
N MET A 1 18.12 2.16 3.97
CA MET A 1 17.07 1.97 4.99
C MET A 1 15.91 1.27 4.31
N SER A 2 15.77 -0.04 4.53
CA SER A 2 14.65 -0.82 4.02
C SER A 2 13.41 -0.45 4.83
N HIS A 3 12.48 0.31 4.25
CA HIS A 3 11.19 0.57 4.87
C HIS A 3 10.45 -0.77 4.95
N GLU A 4 10.30 -1.30 6.16
CA GLU A 4 9.51 -2.50 6.40
C GLU A 4 8.05 -2.23 6.06
N LEU A 5 7.43 -3.13 5.30
CA LEU A 5 6.01 -3.01 5.00
C LEU A 5 5.18 -3.34 6.25
N PRO A 6 4.01 -2.69 6.43
CA PRO A 6 3.10 -3.03 7.51
C PRO A 6 2.79 -4.52 7.57
N THR A 7 2.56 -5.04 8.79
CA THR A 7 2.13 -6.43 9.01
C THR A 7 0.98 -6.79 8.09
N GLY A 8 1.05 -7.92 7.39
CA GLY A 8 0.02 -8.40 6.46
C GLY A 8 0.27 -8.04 4.99
N LEU A 9 1.22 -7.15 4.70
CA LEU A 9 1.67 -6.84 3.35
C LEU A 9 2.98 -7.56 3.01
N SER A 10 3.11 -8.01 1.77
CA SER A 10 4.36 -8.57 1.24
C SER A 10 4.95 -7.64 0.18
N PRO A 11 6.28 -7.67 -0.06
CA PRO A 11 6.92 -6.84 -1.09
C PRO A 11 6.33 -6.99 -2.50
N ALA A 12 5.66 -8.12 -2.78
CA ALA A 12 4.98 -8.36 -4.05
C ALA A 12 3.82 -7.38 -4.34
N VAL A 13 3.31 -6.68 -3.32
CA VAL A 13 2.24 -5.69 -3.51
C VAL A 13 2.71 -4.48 -4.32
N LEU A 14 3.99 -4.11 -4.24
CA LEU A 14 4.52 -2.91 -4.91
C LEU A 14 4.46 -3.04 -6.44
N PRO A 15 5.06 -4.08 -7.07
CA PRO A 15 4.91 -4.26 -8.51
C PRO A 15 3.47 -4.60 -8.92
N TRP A 16 2.67 -5.19 -8.03
CA TRP A 16 1.25 -5.43 -8.30
C TRP A 16 0.48 -4.12 -8.45
N LEU A 17 0.71 -3.12 -7.58
CA LEU A 17 0.07 -1.81 -7.69
C LEU A 17 0.39 -1.13 -9.01
N GLU A 18 1.66 -1.08 -9.40
CA GLU A 18 2.11 -0.47 -10.66
C GLU A 18 1.55 -1.18 -11.90
N ALA A 19 1.44 -2.51 -11.84
CA ALA A 19 0.93 -3.31 -12.94
C ALA A 19 -0.60 -3.27 -13.08
N ASN A 20 -1.33 -3.07 -11.98
CA ASN A 20 -2.80 -3.21 -11.97
C ASN A 20 -3.54 -1.87 -11.83
N ILE A 21 -2.88 -0.81 -11.39
CA ILE A 21 -3.49 0.51 -11.23
C ILE A 21 -2.80 1.49 -12.18
N VAL A 22 -3.54 1.94 -13.20
CA VAL A 22 -3.03 2.90 -14.18
C VAL A 22 -2.62 4.19 -13.46
N GLY A 23 -1.36 4.58 -13.64
CA GLY A 23 -0.81 5.81 -13.05
C GLY A 23 -0.25 5.66 -11.63
N ALA A 24 -0.41 4.49 -10.99
CA ALA A 24 0.26 4.21 -9.73
C ALA A 24 1.76 4.05 -9.96
N GLN A 25 2.56 4.79 -9.19
CA GLN A 25 4.01 4.80 -9.29
C GLN A 25 4.66 4.88 -7.92
N GLY A 26 5.58 3.97 -7.63
CA GLY A 26 6.37 4.04 -6.40
C GLY A 26 7.25 5.30 -6.30
N PRO A 27 7.74 5.63 -5.09
CA PRO A 27 7.55 4.90 -3.84
C PRO A 27 6.12 5.02 -3.27
N PHE A 28 5.69 3.97 -2.55
CA PHE A 28 4.39 3.94 -1.87
C PHE A 28 4.56 4.10 -0.36
N SER A 29 3.69 4.88 0.26
CA SER A 29 3.56 5.01 1.71
C SER A 29 2.27 4.34 2.18
N PHE A 30 2.36 3.55 3.25
CA PHE A 30 1.23 2.79 3.79
C PHE A 30 0.87 3.28 5.19
N THR A 31 -0.43 3.35 5.50
CA THR A 31 -0.93 3.67 6.83
C THR A 31 -2.03 2.70 7.20
N VAL A 32 -1.92 2.05 8.36
CA VAL A 32 -2.98 1.18 8.89
C VAL A 32 -4.18 2.04 9.23
N ILE A 33 -5.33 1.70 8.65
CA ILE A 33 -6.62 2.26 9.04
C ILE A 33 -7.15 1.35 10.14
N ALA A 34 -7.20 1.87 11.37
CA ALA A 34 -7.59 1.09 12.54
C ALA A 34 -8.93 0.38 12.31
N GLY A 35 -8.87 -0.95 12.24
CA GLY A 35 -9.97 -1.89 12.06
C GLY A 35 -9.58 -3.21 12.73
N GLY A 36 -10.57 -4.04 13.08
CA GLY A 36 -10.32 -5.30 13.79
C GLY A 36 -9.37 -6.25 13.04
N HIS A 37 -8.76 -7.20 13.77
CA HIS A 37 -7.74 -8.12 13.23
C HIS A 37 -8.21 -8.99 12.05
N SER A 38 -9.52 -9.09 11.82
CA SER A 38 -10.10 -9.95 10.78
C SER A 38 -10.10 -9.34 9.38
N ASN A 39 -9.78 -8.05 9.22
CA ASN A 39 -9.76 -7.40 7.91
C ASN A 39 -8.86 -6.15 7.97
N LEU A 40 -7.55 -6.37 7.86
CA LEU A 40 -6.57 -5.29 7.81
C LEU A 40 -6.84 -4.41 6.57
N THR A 41 -6.84 -3.10 6.76
CA THR A 41 -7.07 -2.13 5.67
C THR A 41 -6.00 -1.06 5.76
N TYR A 42 -5.45 -0.69 4.60
CA TYR A 42 -4.37 0.29 4.52
C TYR A 42 -4.78 1.45 3.62
N GLY A 43 -4.48 2.66 4.05
CA GLY A 43 -4.33 3.78 3.14
C GLY A 43 -2.99 3.66 2.42
N VAL A 44 -2.98 3.89 1.12
CA VAL A 44 -1.78 3.91 0.28
C VAL A 44 -1.66 5.27 -0.37
N VAL A 45 -0.48 5.88 -0.32
CA VAL A 45 -0.15 7.11 -1.05
C VAL A 45 1.04 6.84 -1.96
N ASP A 46 0.93 7.17 -3.24
CA ASP A 46 2.02 7.00 -4.22
C ASP A 46 2.89 8.26 -4.37
N ALA A 47 3.89 8.19 -5.24
CA ALA A 47 4.83 9.30 -5.47
C ALA A 47 4.18 10.54 -6.10
N ASN A 48 3.07 10.35 -6.81
CA ASN A 48 2.31 11.42 -7.45
C ASN A 48 1.28 12.04 -6.48
N GLY A 49 1.18 11.50 -5.26
CA GLY A 49 0.21 11.93 -4.25
C GLY A 49 -1.19 11.32 -4.43
N ASN A 50 -1.36 10.35 -5.34
CA ASN A 50 -2.61 9.62 -5.48
C ASN A 50 -2.86 8.77 -4.23
N ARG A 51 -4.13 8.60 -3.88
CA ARG A 51 -4.55 7.91 -2.66
C ARG A 51 -5.42 6.71 -2.98
N TYR A 52 -5.11 5.58 -2.35
CA TYR A 52 -5.83 4.32 -2.53
C TYR A 52 -6.18 3.71 -1.18
N VAL A 53 -7.14 2.79 -1.20
CA VAL A 53 -7.43 1.89 -0.09
C VAL A 53 -7.09 0.48 -0.53
N LEU A 54 -6.24 -0.19 0.24
CA LEU A 54 -5.83 -1.58 0.04
C LEU A 54 -6.44 -2.47 1.12
N ARG A 55 -7.05 -3.57 0.70
CA ARG A 55 -7.74 -4.56 1.54
C ARG A 55 -7.58 -5.95 0.95
#